data_AF-A0A812ST97-F1
#
_entry.id   AF-A0A812ST97-F1
#
_cell.length_a   1.000
_cell.length_b   1.000
_cell.length_c   1.000
_cell.angle_alpha   90.00
_cell.angle_beta   90.00
_cell.angle_gamma   90.00
#
_symmetry.space_group_name_H-M   'P 1'
#
loop_
_entity.id
_entity.type
_entity.pdbx_description
1 polymer ?
#
loop_
_entity_poly.entity_id
_entity_poly.type
_entity_poly.pdbx_seq_one_letter_code
_entity_poly.pdbx_strand_id
1 'polypeptide(L)'
;PITTSFRRRRLLKGSGSVWAPIRAQLLLSVSEDASLPRAIAIIRQVEENRSDGNPCLDLLVKLKRGRFQAGLNAPPLRLGMEGGDWAPAPEKVTCNGPSASYKELLSTQPCVPVWYCSHWWGESIFDFVAGCRRHAEVRHLVADARYWVCGYANRQHELDQEISVQITSTSFYAALHEAKGVLLILDPKATPFSRIWCDFELYTAIMSGDMGLDIVTTIPPRQGKEAETRLLSKDLIPGESAVAKSVREQNFPINLLAQGLEVVLENGMATQEQDKEAILKAIAAEKFEPGPGKPEVPNELRANMTLHSTLAILAWPQAQ
;
A
#
# COMPACT_ATOMS: atom_id res chain seq x y z
N PRO A 1 -31.17 8.94 -1.92
CA PRO A 1 -32.09 9.83 -2.66
C PRO A 1 -32.02 11.27 -2.11
N ILE A 2 -31.85 12.27 -2.99
CA ILE A 2 -31.64 13.73 -2.75
C ILE A 2 -30.19 14.06 -2.30
N THR A 3 -29.22 14.28 -3.20
CA THR A 3 -28.83 15.52 -3.95
C THR A 3 -27.94 16.53 -3.20
N THR A 4 -26.69 16.61 -3.67
CA THR A 4 -25.73 17.74 -3.72
C THR A 4 -25.75 18.83 -2.63
N SER A 5 -24.63 19.04 -1.91
CA SER A 5 -24.15 20.41 -1.64
C SER A 5 -22.63 20.51 -1.49
N PHE A 6 -22.06 21.27 -2.43
CA PHE A 6 -20.69 21.75 -2.45
C PHE A 6 -20.60 22.95 -1.51
N ARG A 7 -19.70 22.92 -0.51
CA ARG A 7 -19.43 24.11 0.30
C ARG A 7 -18.55 25.08 -0.49
N ARG A 8 -19.16 26.14 -1.05
CA ARG A 8 -18.50 27.42 -1.36
C ARG A 8 -17.83 27.92 -0.08
N ARG A 9 -16.51 27.78 0.05
CA ARG A 9 -15.75 28.65 0.95
C ARG A 9 -15.41 29.93 0.19
N ARG A 10 -15.66 31.06 0.83
CA ARG A 10 -15.44 32.43 0.34
C ARG A 10 -14.09 32.55 -0.35
N LEU A 11 -14.15 33.09 -1.58
CA LEU A 11 -13.04 33.61 -2.35
C LEU A 11 -12.25 34.61 -1.50
N LEU A 12 -10.97 34.31 -1.27
CA LEU A 12 -9.98 35.36 -1.06
C LEU A 12 -9.72 35.98 -2.43
N LYS A 13 -9.98 37.29 -2.53
CA LYS A 13 -9.77 38.09 -3.75
C LYS A 13 -8.30 38.01 -4.15
N GLY A 14 -8.03 37.29 -5.23
CA GLY A 14 -6.82 37.38 -6.04
C GLY A 14 -7.27 37.29 -7.49
N SER A 15 -6.75 38.17 -8.34
CA SER A 15 -7.13 38.36 -9.74
C SER A 15 -6.95 37.08 -10.58
N GLY A 16 -8.01 36.28 -10.68
CA GLY A 16 -8.15 35.14 -11.58
C GLY A 16 -9.63 34.86 -11.75
N SER A 17 -10.09 34.66 -12.98
CA SER A 17 -11.51 34.67 -13.32
C SER A 17 -12.32 33.70 -12.43
N VAL A 18 -13.41 34.21 -11.85
CA VAL A 18 -14.38 33.44 -11.02
C VAL A 18 -15.06 32.32 -11.83
N TRP A 19 -14.79 32.25 -13.14
CA TRP A 19 -15.36 31.34 -14.12
C TRP A 19 -14.61 30.02 -14.32
N ALA A 20 -13.33 29.91 -13.92
CA ALA A 20 -12.51 28.72 -14.18
C ALA A 20 -12.88 27.46 -13.35
N PRO A 21 -13.20 27.55 -12.03
CA PRO A 21 -13.41 26.35 -11.21
C PRO A 21 -14.73 25.63 -11.50
N ILE A 22 -15.78 26.37 -11.89
CA ILE A 22 -17.09 25.81 -12.23
C ILE A 22 -17.04 25.08 -13.58
N ARG A 23 -16.25 25.60 -14.54
CA ARG A 23 -16.04 24.94 -15.83
C ARG A 23 -15.22 23.66 -15.66
N ALA A 24 -14.19 23.66 -14.82
CA ALA A 24 -13.40 22.44 -14.55
C ALA A 24 -14.20 21.31 -13.88
N GLN A 25 -15.23 21.63 -13.09
CA GLN A 25 -16.16 20.63 -12.53
C GLN A 25 -17.02 19.93 -13.60
N LEU A 26 -17.20 20.52 -14.78
CA LEU A 26 -17.89 19.91 -15.93
C LEU A 26 -16.95 19.07 -16.81
N LEU A 27 -15.64 19.21 -16.63
CA LEU A 27 -14.62 18.55 -17.47
C LEU A 27 -14.18 17.20 -16.93
N LEU A 28 -14.27 16.97 -15.62
CA LEU A 28 -14.04 15.67 -14.99
C LEU A 28 -15.39 15.07 -14.61
N SER A 29 -15.74 13.94 -15.24
CA SER A 29 -16.93 13.18 -14.83
C SER A 29 -16.54 12.14 -13.78
N VAL A 30 -17.41 11.98 -12.77
CA VAL A 30 -17.34 10.82 -11.89
C VAL A 30 -17.84 9.64 -12.72
N SER A 31 -17.08 8.56 -12.75
CA SER A 31 -17.52 7.36 -13.47
C SER A 31 -18.90 6.91 -13.00
N GLU A 32 -19.78 6.62 -13.95
CA GLU A 32 -21.17 6.17 -13.70
C GLU A 32 -21.26 4.68 -13.32
N ASP A 33 -20.12 3.99 -13.34
CA ASP A 33 -20.02 2.59 -12.95
C ASP A 33 -20.33 2.43 -11.45
N ALA A 34 -21.55 1.97 -11.16
CA ALA A 34 -22.06 1.81 -9.82
C ALA A 34 -21.32 0.75 -8.99
N SER A 35 -20.50 -0.10 -9.63
CA SER A 35 -19.68 -1.11 -8.95
C SER A 35 -18.43 -0.53 -8.29
N LEU A 36 -18.11 0.74 -8.54
CA LEU A 36 -16.87 1.36 -8.08
C LEU A 36 -17.09 2.56 -7.15
N PRO A 37 -16.16 2.82 -6.20
CA PRO A 37 -16.30 3.91 -5.26
C PRO A 37 -16.32 5.27 -5.95
N ARG A 38 -17.34 6.09 -5.64
CA ARG A 38 -17.48 7.46 -6.15
C ARG A 38 -16.24 8.29 -5.86
N ALA A 39 -15.71 8.91 -6.90
CA ALA A 39 -14.56 9.78 -6.80
C ALA A 39 -14.84 11.05 -6.00
N ILE A 40 -13.89 11.41 -5.14
CA ILE A 40 -13.83 12.71 -4.47
C ILE A 40 -12.47 13.30 -4.77
N ALA A 41 -12.46 14.51 -5.34
CA ALA A 41 -11.28 15.35 -5.39
C ALA A 41 -11.63 16.81 -5.20
N ILE A 42 -10.58 17.56 -4.93
CA ILE A 42 -10.62 19.02 -4.87
C ILE A 42 -9.77 19.51 -6.04
N ILE A 43 -10.40 20.18 -7.00
CA ILE A 43 -9.68 20.92 -8.04
C ILE A 43 -9.06 22.13 -7.35
N ARG A 44 -7.73 22.20 -7.37
CA ARG A 44 -6.94 23.26 -6.74
C ARG A 44 -6.68 24.40 -7.71
N GLN A 45 -6.39 24.07 -8.96
CA GLN A 45 -5.99 25.02 -9.99
C GLN A 45 -6.43 24.52 -11.37
N VAL A 46 -6.69 25.47 -12.25
CA VAL A 46 -7.12 25.25 -13.64
C VAL A 46 -6.32 26.22 -14.48
N GLU A 47 -5.52 25.72 -15.41
CA GLU A 47 -4.72 26.52 -16.33
C GLU A 47 -4.99 26.10 -17.77
N GLU A 48 -5.10 27.07 -18.66
CA GLU A 48 -5.06 26.81 -20.09
C GLU A 48 -3.60 26.73 -20.51
N ASN A 49 -3.21 25.61 -21.10
CA ASN A 49 -1.85 25.37 -21.53
C ASN A 49 -1.81 24.86 -22.98
N ARG A 50 -0.60 24.72 -23.54
CA ARG A 50 -0.39 24.13 -24.86
C ARG A 50 0.59 22.97 -24.76
N SER A 51 0.09 21.75 -24.93
CA SER A 51 0.93 20.55 -25.12
C SER A 51 1.09 20.31 -26.60
N ASP A 52 2.33 20.26 -27.09
CA ASP A 52 2.66 19.98 -28.50
C ASP A 52 1.95 20.91 -29.52
N GLY A 53 1.72 22.17 -29.12
CA GLY A 53 1.04 23.18 -29.93
C GLY A 53 -0.49 23.12 -29.89
N ASN A 54 -1.08 22.09 -29.28
CA ASN A 54 -2.53 21.93 -29.15
C ASN A 54 -3.05 22.50 -27.83
N PRO A 55 -4.23 23.13 -27.80
CA PRO A 55 -4.84 23.60 -26.56
C PRO A 55 -5.12 22.43 -25.62
N CYS A 56 -4.58 22.50 -24.40
CA CYS A 56 -4.89 21.57 -23.33
C CYS A 56 -5.25 22.33 -22.05
N LEU A 57 -5.93 21.64 -21.14
CA LEU A 57 -6.32 22.22 -19.86
C LEU A 57 -5.65 21.45 -18.74
N ASP A 58 -4.82 22.16 -17.98
CA ASP A 58 -4.03 21.64 -16.88
C ASP A 58 -4.86 21.79 -15.60
N LEU A 59 -5.25 20.65 -15.01
CA LEU A 59 -5.99 20.57 -13.77
C LEU A 59 -5.09 20.06 -12.64
N LEU A 60 -4.80 20.93 -11.67
CA LEU A 60 -4.19 20.48 -10.42
C LEU A 60 -5.27 19.92 -9.52
N VAL A 61 -5.22 18.62 -9.24
CA VAL A 61 -6.25 17.91 -8.46
C VAL A 61 -5.65 17.32 -7.19
N LYS A 62 -6.40 17.45 -6.09
CA LYS A 62 -6.17 16.69 -4.86
C LYS A 62 -7.17 15.56 -4.78
N LEU A 63 -6.79 14.39 -5.28
CA LEU A 63 -7.61 13.17 -5.16
C LEU A 63 -7.72 12.74 -3.69
N LYS A 64 -8.95 12.47 -3.24
CA LYS A 64 -9.25 11.94 -1.91
C LYS A 64 -9.69 10.48 -1.97
N ARG A 65 -10.43 10.07 -3.01
CA ARG A 65 -10.79 8.67 -3.30
C ARG A 65 -11.33 8.54 -4.73
N GLY A 66 -11.37 7.31 -5.25
CA GLY A 66 -12.02 6.92 -6.51
C GLY A 66 -11.28 7.35 -7.79
N ARG A 67 -11.98 7.28 -8.94
CA ARG A 67 -11.43 7.56 -10.28
C ARG A 67 -12.11 8.74 -10.99
N PHE A 68 -11.35 9.54 -11.72
CA PHE A 68 -11.90 10.47 -12.70
C PHE A 68 -11.70 9.95 -14.11
N GLN A 69 -12.64 10.30 -14.97
CA GLN A 69 -12.48 10.20 -16.42
C GLN A 69 -12.70 11.59 -17.01
N ALA A 70 -12.02 11.88 -18.11
CA ALA A 70 -12.36 13.05 -18.92
C ALA A 70 -13.84 12.95 -19.31
N GLY A 71 -14.58 14.05 -19.16
CA GLY A 71 -15.95 14.12 -19.66
C GLY A 71 -15.96 13.91 -21.17
N LEU A 72 -17.04 13.37 -21.72
CA LEU A 72 -17.22 13.13 -23.16
C LEU A 72 -16.90 14.33 -24.05
N ASN A 73 -17.06 15.55 -23.53
CA ASN A 73 -16.82 16.81 -24.22
C ASN A 73 -15.64 17.61 -23.64
N ALA A 74 -14.79 16.97 -22.81
CA ALA A 74 -13.65 17.66 -22.25
C ALA A 74 -12.58 17.89 -23.32
N PRO A 75 -11.94 19.08 -23.38
CA PRO A 75 -10.74 19.26 -24.20
C PRO A 75 -9.62 18.36 -23.65
N PRO A 76 -8.51 18.16 -24.38
CA PRO A 76 -7.36 17.42 -23.88
C PRO A 76 -6.98 17.90 -22.47
N LEU A 77 -7.12 17.03 -21.48
CA LEU A 77 -6.88 17.35 -20.08
C LEU A 77 -5.52 16.80 -19.67
N ARG A 78 -4.76 17.59 -18.92
CA ARG A 78 -3.62 17.08 -18.15
C ARG A 78 -3.91 17.24 -16.68
N LEU A 79 -3.70 16.19 -15.91
CA LEU A 79 -3.86 16.13 -14.49
C LEU A 79 -2.49 16.28 -13.84
N GLY A 80 -2.36 17.30 -13.02
CA GLY A 80 -1.25 17.46 -12.09
C GLY A 80 -1.69 17.03 -10.71
N MET A 81 -0.83 16.29 -10.01
CA MET A 81 -0.96 16.11 -8.57
C MET A 81 -0.05 17.13 -7.87
N GLU A 82 -0.45 17.59 -6.69
CA GLU A 82 0.35 18.51 -5.87
C GLU A 82 1.74 17.90 -5.61
N GLY A 83 2.80 18.50 -6.16
CA GLY A 83 4.18 18.02 -6.05
C GLY A 83 4.59 16.88 -7.00
N GLY A 84 3.77 16.55 -8.00
CA GLY A 84 4.06 15.49 -8.98
C GLY A 84 4.05 15.97 -10.44
N ASP A 85 4.37 15.04 -11.34
CA ASP A 85 4.35 15.28 -12.78
C ASP A 85 2.92 15.40 -13.33
N TRP A 86 2.82 16.05 -14.49
CA TRP A 86 1.57 16.25 -15.23
C TRP A 86 1.36 15.13 -16.24
N ALA A 87 0.26 14.39 -16.11
CA ALA A 87 -0.09 13.30 -17.01
C ALA A 87 -1.42 13.58 -17.74
N PRO A 88 -1.63 13.06 -18.97
CA PRO A 88 -2.95 13.13 -19.62
C PRO A 88 -4.03 12.52 -18.73
N ALA A 89 -5.22 13.11 -18.70
CA ALA A 89 -6.35 12.50 -18.01
C ALA A 89 -6.69 11.17 -18.69
N PRO A 90 -6.93 10.10 -17.93
CA PRO A 90 -7.34 8.82 -18.53
C PRO A 90 -8.69 9.00 -19.24
N GLU A 91 -8.67 8.87 -20.57
CA GLU A 91 -9.86 9.00 -21.43
C GLU A 91 -10.72 7.74 -21.39
N LYS A 92 -10.07 6.58 -21.37
CA LYS A 92 -10.72 5.28 -21.29
C LYS A 92 -9.75 4.25 -20.73
N VAL A 93 -10.16 3.50 -19.70
CA VAL A 93 -9.45 2.28 -19.30
C VAL A 93 -10.21 1.12 -19.93
N THR A 94 -9.74 0.65 -21.08
CA THR A 94 -10.25 -0.58 -21.70
C THR A 94 -9.25 -1.70 -21.56
N CYS A 95 -9.67 -2.79 -20.93
CA CYS A 95 -8.99 -4.06 -21.07
C CYS A 95 -9.64 -4.80 -22.25
N ASN A 96 -9.18 -4.54 -23.48
CA ASN A 96 -9.70 -5.19 -24.70
C ASN A 96 -8.99 -6.55 -24.98
N GLY A 97 -8.52 -7.24 -23.94
CA GLY A 97 -7.76 -8.48 -24.03
C GLY A 97 -8.05 -9.41 -22.84
N PRO A 98 -7.41 -10.58 -22.76
CA PRO A 98 -7.53 -11.46 -21.61
C PRO A 98 -7.17 -10.71 -20.32
N SER A 99 -7.80 -11.10 -19.21
CA SER A 99 -7.54 -10.58 -17.86
C SER A 99 -6.04 -10.48 -17.61
N ALA A 100 -5.58 -9.29 -17.17
CA ALA A 100 -4.18 -9.01 -16.91
C ALA A 100 -4.02 -8.27 -15.57
N SER A 101 -2.92 -8.54 -14.87
CA SER A 101 -2.51 -7.80 -13.68
C SER A 101 -1.95 -6.43 -14.07
N TYR A 102 -1.89 -5.50 -13.11
CA TYR A 102 -1.24 -4.20 -13.35
C TYR A 102 0.24 -4.38 -13.73
N LYS A 103 0.93 -5.36 -13.12
CA LYS A 103 2.30 -5.72 -13.46
C LYS A 103 2.46 -6.07 -14.94
N GLU A 104 1.57 -6.88 -15.50
CA GLU A 104 1.64 -7.32 -16.90
C GLU A 104 1.37 -6.19 -17.90
N LEU A 105 0.58 -5.18 -17.49
CA LEU A 105 0.37 -3.97 -18.29
C LEU A 105 1.60 -3.05 -18.32
N LEU A 106 2.39 -3.04 -17.24
CA LEU A 106 3.62 -2.26 -17.17
C LEU A 106 4.81 -2.95 -17.83
N SER A 107 4.92 -4.28 -17.69
CA SER A 107 6.03 -5.05 -18.22
C SER A 107 5.68 -6.52 -18.43
N THR A 108 6.00 -7.01 -19.64
CA THR A 108 5.93 -8.42 -20.00
C THR A 108 7.12 -9.23 -19.52
N GLN A 109 8.19 -8.58 -19.03
CA GLN A 109 9.37 -9.27 -18.55
C GLN A 109 9.11 -9.90 -17.16
N PRO A 110 9.49 -11.18 -16.95
CA PRO A 110 9.55 -11.75 -15.61
C PRO A 110 10.52 -10.96 -14.73
N CYS A 111 10.14 -10.74 -13.48
CA CYS A 111 10.95 -9.99 -12.53
C CYS A 111 10.81 -10.61 -11.15
N VAL A 112 11.91 -11.09 -10.59
CA VAL A 112 11.96 -11.63 -9.22
C VAL A 112 11.89 -10.48 -8.22
N PRO A 113 10.98 -10.45 -7.24
CA PRO A 113 10.95 -9.37 -6.26
C PRO A 113 12.22 -9.35 -5.40
N VAL A 114 12.74 -8.17 -5.07
CA VAL A 114 13.76 -8.03 -4.03
C VAL A 114 13.09 -8.03 -2.66
N TRP A 115 11.92 -7.37 -2.56
CA TRP A 115 11.13 -7.27 -1.34
C TRP A 115 9.67 -7.59 -1.62
N TYR A 116 9.02 -8.24 -0.66
CA TYR A 116 7.59 -8.49 -0.65
C TYR A 116 6.89 -7.42 0.21
N CYS A 117 5.85 -6.77 -0.31
CA CYS A 117 5.09 -5.79 0.47
C CYS A 117 3.85 -6.41 1.11
N SER A 118 3.88 -6.55 2.44
CA SER A 118 2.69 -6.87 3.23
C SER A 118 2.00 -5.56 3.63
N HIS A 119 0.77 -5.33 3.13
CA HIS A 119 0.05 -4.09 3.36
C HIS A 119 -1.46 -4.25 3.22
N TRP A 120 -2.22 -3.33 3.82
CA TRP A 120 -3.65 -3.22 3.60
C TRP A 120 -3.92 -2.44 2.31
N TRP A 121 -4.63 -3.06 1.36
CA TRP A 121 -4.90 -2.46 0.03
C TRP A 121 -5.78 -1.20 0.08
N GLY A 122 -6.44 -0.92 1.21
CA GLY A 122 -7.22 0.30 1.41
C GLY A 122 -6.40 1.50 1.87
N GLU A 123 -5.08 1.34 2.06
CA GLU A 123 -4.17 2.44 2.40
C GLU A 123 -4.08 3.48 1.26
N SER A 124 -3.69 4.70 1.63
CA SER A 124 -3.31 5.75 0.67
C SER A 124 -2.16 5.28 -0.22
N ILE A 125 -2.38 5.26 -1.54
CA ILE A 125 -1.32 4.94 -2.53
C ILE A 125 -0.11 5.88 -2.36
N PHE A 126 -0.33 7.15 -1.99
CA PHE A 126 0.76 8.10 -1.77
C PHE A 126 1.62 7.71 -0.57
N ASP A 127 0.99 7.25 0.51
CA ASP A 127 1.70 6.85 1.73
C ASP A 127 2.43 5.52 1.50
N PHE A 128 1.81 4.60 0.77
CA PHE A 128 2.43 3.36 0.29
C PHE A 128 3.68 3.64 -0.56
N VAL A 129 3.57 4.50 -1.58
CA VAL A 129 4.71 4.85 -2.45
C VAL A 129 5.79 5.59 -1.67
N ALA A 130 5.43 6.49 -0.76
CA ALA A 130 6.39 7.17 0.13
C ALA A 130 7.12 6.15 1.03
N GLY A 131 6.39 5.16 1.55
CA GLY A 131 6.93 4.00 2.28
C GLY A 131 7.99 3.25 1.48
N CYS A 132 7.62 2.77 0.29
CA CYS A 132 8.51 2.03 -0.61
C CYS A 132 9.72 2.88 -1.04
N ARG A 133 9.54 4.18 -1.31
CA ARG A 133 10.65 5.09 -1.66
C ARG A 133 11.62 5.23 -0.49
N ARG A 134 11.11 5.54 0.70
CA ARG A 134 11.95 5.71 1.89
C ARG A 134 12.72 4.44 2.21
N HIS A 135 12.07 3.28 2.12
CA HIS A 135 12.73 2.00 2.28
C HIS A 135 13.82 1.77 1.24
N ALA A 136 13.56 2.05 -0.04
CA ALA A 136 14.55 1.90 -1.10
C ALA A 136 15.77 2.82 -0.91
N GLU A 137 15.56 4.06 -0.50
CA GLU A 137 16.65 5.01 -0.20
C GLU A 137 17.53 4.50 0.94
N VAL A 138 16.88 4.09 2.04
CA VAL A 138 17.54 3.67 3.28
C VAL A 138 18.30 2.36 3.08
N ARG A 139 17.77 1.42 2.29
CA ARG A 139 18.43 0.16 1.92
C ARG A 139 19.40 0.27 0.74
N HIS A 140 19.58 1.47 0.18
CA HIS A 140 20.40 1.71 -1.02
C HIS A 140 19.96 0.89 -2.25
N LEU A 141 18.67 0.72 -2.45
CA LEU A 141 18.06 -0.09 -3.51
C LEU A 141 17.56 0.73 -4.70
N VAL A 142 17.76 2.04 -4.76
CA VAL A 142 17.03 2.93 -5.71
C VAL A 142 17.08 2.45 -7.18
N ALA A 143 18.20 1.88 -7.64
CA ALA A 143 18.32 1.35 -9.00
C ALA A 143 17.69 -0.04 -9.19
N ASP A 144 17.61 -0.86 -8.14
CA ASP A 144 17.23 -2.27 -8.18
C ASP A 144 15.93 -2.59 -7.40
N ALA A 145 15.23 -1.54 -6.94
CA ALA A 145 14.05 -1.65 -6.08
C ALA A 145 12.89 -2.30 -6.84
N ARG A 146 12.63 -3.58 -6.52
CA ARG A 146 11.57 -4.39 -7.14
C ARG A 146 10.72 -4.95 -6.02
N TYR A 147 9.51 -4.41 -5.87
CA TYR A 147 8.57 -4.77 -4.81
C TYR A 147 7.47 -5.66 -5.38
N TRP A 148 7.22 -6.82 -4.75
CA TRP A 148 6.00 -7.57 -5.02
C TRP A 148 4.85 -6.97 -4.22
N VAL A 149 3.75 -6.67 -4.91
CA VAL A 149 2.57 -6.05 -4.30
C VAL A 149 1.34 -6.82 -4.77
N CYS A 150 0.72 -7.60 -3.87
CA CYS A 150 -0.37 -8.51 -4.25
C CYS A 150 -1.51 -7.83 -5.00
N GLY A 151 -1.91 -6.63 -4.57
CA GLY A 151 -2.96 -5.84 -5.24
C GLY A 151 -2.64 -5.44 -6.69
N TYR A 152 -1.36 -5.45 -7.08
CA TYR A 152 -0.91 -5.06 -8.42
C TYR A 152 -0.39 -6.24 -9.25
N ALA A 153 0.11 -7.28 -8.59
CA ALA A 153 0.70 -8.45 -9.23
C ALA A 153 -0.34 -9.53 -9.57
N ASN A 154 -1.41 -9.64 -8.79
CA ASN A 154 -2.50 -10.58 -9.07
C ASN A 154 -3.49 -9.99 -10.08
N ARG A 155 -4.03 -10.84 -10.95
CA ARG A 155 -5.16 -10.50 -11.82
C ARG A 155 -6.42 -10.29 -11.00
N GLN A 156 -6.67 -9.04 -10.61
CA GLN A 156 -7.79 -8.67 -9.72
C GLN A 156 -9.17 -9.09 -10.27
N HIS A 157 -9.32 -9.21 -11.59
CA HIS A 157 -10.57 -9.66 -12.23
C HIS A 157 -10.83 -11.16 -12.09
N GLU A 158 -9.80 -11.93 -11.75
CA GLU A 158 -9.82 -13.40 -11.64
C GLU A 158 -9.16 -13.82 -10.32
N LEU A 159 -9.34 -13.02 -9.26
CA LEU A 159 -8.61 -13.21 -8.01
C LEU A 159 -8.83 -14.59 -7.39
N ASP A 160 -10.02 -15.15 -7.53
CA ASP A 160 -10.35 -16.51 -7.07
C ASP A 160 -9.54 -17.61 -7.80
N GLN A 161 -8.99 -17.32 -8.98
CA GLN A 161 -8.08 -18.23 -9.71
C GLN A 161 -6.61 -18.02 -9.31
N GLU A 162 -6.25 -16.80 -8.88
CA GLU A 162 -4.89 -16.45 -8.42
C GLU A 162 -4.64 -16.90 -6.97
N ILE A 163 -5.64 -16.75 -6.12
CA ILE A 163 -5.62 -17.09 -4.70
C ILE A 163 -6.51 -18.32 -4.52
N SER A 164 -5.90 -19.48 -4.72
CA SER A 164 -6.58 -20.77 -4.58
C SER A 164 -6.59 -21.27 -3.14
N VAL A 165 -7.41 -22.29 -2.85
CA VAL A 165 -7.46 -22.99 -1.56
C VAL A 165 -6.10 -23.58 -1.17
N GLN A 166 -5.27 -23.95 -2.15
CA GLN A 166 -3.89 -24.37 -1.91
C GLN A 166 -2.99 -23.13 -1.90
N ILE A 167 -2.92 -22.49 -0.73
CA ILE A 167 -2.15 -21.26 -0.53
C ILE A 167 -0.70 -21.40 -1.01
N THR A 168 -0.06 -22.54 -0.73
CA THR A 168 1.35 -22.77 -1.04
C THR A 168 1.66 -22.88 -2.54
N SER A 169 0.65 -23.05 -3.40
CA SER A 169 0.81 -23.09 -4.86
C SER A 169 0.50 -21.76 -5.56
N THR A 170 0.19 -20.71 -4.79
CA THR A 170 -0.19 -19.41 -5.35
C THR A 170 1.02 -18.57 -5.74
N SER A 171 0.80 -17.60 -6.62
CA SER A 171 1.81 -16.64 -7.07
C SER A 171 2.35 -15.77 -5.92
N PHE A 172 1.51 -15.41 -4.94
CA PHE A 172 1.95 -14.64 -3.78
C PHE A 172 2.91 -15.45 -2.90
N TYR A 173 2.61 -16.73 -2.65
CA TYR A 173 3.45 -17.58 -1.80
C TYR A 173 4.81 -17.81 -2.46
N ALA A 174 4.83 -18.07 -3.77
CA ALA A 174 6.07 -18.12 -4.54
C ALA A 174 6.87 -16.82 -4.45
N ALA A 175 6.22 -15.66 -4.64
CA ALA A 175 6.88 -14.37 -4.55
C ALA A 175 7.43 -14.05 -3.15
N LEU A 176 6.76 -14.50 -2.09
CA LEU A 176 7.20 -14.34 -0.71
C LEU A 176 8.50 -15.12 -0.44
N HIS A 177 8.59 -16.36 -0.93
CA HIS A 177 9.78 -17.21 -0.78
C HIS A 177 10.97 -16.79 -1.65
N GLU A 178 10.72 -16.13 -2.78
CA GLU A 178 11.77 -15.59 -3.65
C GLU A 178 12.30 -14.22 -3.18
N ALA A 179 11.56 -13.52 -2.32
CA ALA A 179 11.96 -12.20 -1.82
C ALA A 179 13.08 -12.32 -0.77
N LYS A 180 13.98 -11.31 -0.74
CA LYS A 180 15.02 -11.21 0.28
C LYS A 180 14.49 -10.74 1.63
N GLY A 181 13.28 -10.19 1.66
CA GLY A 181 12.64 -9.72 2.86
C GLY A 181 11.21 -9.23 2.65
N VAL A 182 10.51 -9.00 3.75
CA VAL A 182 9.18 -8.39 3.80
C VAL A 182 9.27 -6.96 4.28
N LEU A 183 8.63 -6.06 3.54
CA LEU A 183 8.31 -4.70 3.96
C LEU A 183 6.85 -4.69 4.42
N LEU A 184 6.63 -4.62 5.74
CA LEU A 184 5.33 -4.40 6.34
C LEU A 184 5.02 -2.90 6.31
N ILE A 185 3.92 -2.52 5.66
CA ILE A 185 3.51 -1.12 5.51
C ILE A 185 2.29 -0.88 6.38
N LEU A 186 2.44 -0.07 7.42
CA LEU A 186 1.40 0.23 8.40
C LEU A 186 0.75 1.58 8.08
N ASP A 187 -0.55 1.55 7.85
CA ASP A 187 -1.39 2.75 7.85
C ASP A 187 -1.50 3.33 9.28
N PRO A 188 -2.06 4.54 9.45
CA PRO A 188 -2.15 5.20 10.76
C PRO A 188 -2.96 4.43 11.83
N LYS A 189 -3.70 3.39 11.43
CA LYS A 189 -4.48 2.52 12.31
C LYS A 189 -3.84 1.14 12.50
N ALA A 190 -2.66 0.90 11.93
CA ALA A 190 -2.04 -0.42 11.88
C ALA A 190 -2.99 -1.53 11.40
N THR A 191 -3.86 -1.19 10.44
CA THR A 191 -4.87 -2.08 9.83
C THR A 191 -4.31 -3.42 9.38
N PRO A 192 -3.06 -3.54 8.87
CA PRO A 192 -2.48 -4.85 8.56
C PRO A 192 -2.58 -5.89 9.69
N PHE A 193 -2.41 -5.48 10.95
CA PHE A 193 -2.54 -6.38 12.12
C PHE A 193 -3.98 -6.84 12.40
N SER A 194 -4.96 -6.32 11.66
CA SER A 194 -6.35 -6.80 11.71
C SER A 194 -6.69 -7.72 10.55
N ARG A 195 -5.72 -8.04 9.69
CA ARG A 195 -5.91 -8.78 8.44
C ARG A 195 -5.11 -10.06 8.48
N ILE A 196 -5.81 -11.20 8.51
CA ILE A 196 -5.15 -12.52 8.59
C ILE A 196 -4.16 -12.77 7.44
N TRP A 197 -4.44 -12.22 6.26
CA TRP A 197 -3.50 -12.26 5.13
C TRP A 197 -2.14 -11.62 5.47
N CYS A 198 -2.16 -10.43 6.09
CA CYS A 198 -0.92 -9.73 6.46
C CYS A 198 -0.20 -10.45 7.61
N ASP A 199 -0.95 -10.95 8.60
CA ASP A 199 -0.37 -11.71 9.71
C ASP A 199 0.27 -13.02 9.23
N PHE A 200 -0.37 -13.71 8.29
CA PHE A 200 0.16 -14.91 7.65
C PHE A 200 1.43 -14.62 6.84
N GLU A 201 1.41 -13.59 5.98
CA GLU A 201 2.60 -13.17 5.23
C GLU A 201 3.79 -12.86 6.15
N LEU A 202 3.52 -12.13 7.24
CA LEU A 202 4.53 -11.78 8.23
C LEU A 202 5.04 -13.02 8.97
N TYR A 203 4.14 -13.90 9.41
CA TYR A 203 4.50 -15.16 10.07
C TYR A 203 5.38 -16.03 9.16
N THR A 204 4.96 -16.27 7.91
CA THR A 204 5.71 -17.06 6.94
C THR A 204 7.10 -16.46 6.72
N ALA A 205 7.21 -15.13 6.57
CA ALA A 205 8.50 -14.47 6.40
C ALA A 205 9.42 -14.62 7.61
N ILE A 206 8.89 -14.50 8.83
CA ILE A 206 9.68 -14.67 10.05
C ILE A 206 10.18 -16.12 10.17
N MET A 207 9.32 -17.10 9.83
CA MET A 207 9.65 -18.52 9.92
C MET A 207 10.68 -18.97 8.88
N SER A 208 10.80 -18.27 7.75
CA SER A 208 11.87 -18.53 6.76
C SER A 208 13.28 -18.27 7.30
N GLY A 209 13.43 -17.54 8.41
CA GLY A 209 14.70 -17.33 9.13
C GLY A 209 15.67 -16.34 8.47
N ASP A 210 15.88 -16.48 7.17
CA ASP A 210 16.86 -15.72 6.38
C ASP A 210 16.28 -14.43 5.75
N MET A 211 14.96 -14.23 5.87
CA MET A 211 14.30 -13.06 5.31
C MET A 211 14.47 -11.83 6.22
N GLY A 212 14.84 -10.71 5.59
CA GLY A 212 14.80 -9.41 6.23
C GLY A 212 13.36 -9.00 6.56
N LEU A 213 13.19 -8.26 7.65
CA LEU A 213 11.91 -7.66 8.03
C LEU A 213 12.09 -6.17 8.28
N ASP A 214 11.37 -5.36 7.52
CA ASP A 214 11.29 -3.92 7.68
C ASP A 214 9.83 -3.50 7.88
N ILE A 215 9.61 -2.50 8.73
CA ILE A 215 8.29 -1.93 9.00
C ILE A 215 8.32 -0.45 8.68
N VAL A 216 7.44 0.01 7.80
CA VAL A 216 7.34 1.41 7.41
C VAL A 216 5.95 1.95 7.70
N THR A 217 5.89 3.24 8.05
CA THR A 217 4.62 3.95 8.23
C THR A 217 4.80 5.41 7.86
N THR A 218 3.74 6.03 7.34
CA THR A 218 3.71 7.46 7.04
C THR A 218 2.89 8.20 8.09
N ILE A 219 3.56 9.06 8.83
CA ILE A 219 2.94 9.92 9.83
C ILE A 219 2.26 11.09 9.10
N PRO A 220 0.95 11.29 9.29
CA PRO A 220 0.24 12.37 8.64
C PRO A 220 0.73 13.74 9.13
N PRO A 221 0.64 14.79 8.28
CA PRO A 221 1.14 16.12 8.61
C PRO A 221 0.41 16.69 9.85
N ARG A 222 1.17 17.29 10.77
CA ARG A 222 0.64 18.01 11.94
C ARG A 222 1.14 19.45 11.92
N GLN A 223 0.21 20.40 12.07
CA GLN A 223 0.43 21.86 12.20
C GLN A 223 1.80 22.37 11.73
N GLY A 224 1.90 22.70 10.43
CA GLY A 224 3.11 23.29 9.85
C GLY A 224 4.24 22.31 9.51
N LYS A 225 4.07 21.01 9.77
CA LYS A 225 4.99 19.95 9.33
C LYS A 225 4.39 19.13 8.19
N GLU A 226 5.25 18.73 7.26
CA GLU A 226 4.92 17.81 6.17
C GLU A 226 4.69 16.39 6.69
N ALA A 227 4.14 15.53 5.83
CA ALA A 227 4.04 14.11 6.12
C ALA A 227 5.46 13.51 6.21
N GLU A 228 5.65 12.54 7.09
CA GLU A 228 6.98 11.96 7.30
C GLU A 228 6.91 10.44 7.38
N THR A 229 7.76 9.77 6.60
CA THR A 229 7.83 8.32 6.56
C THR A 229 8.92 7.82 7.51
N ARG A 230 8.55 6.91 8.42
CA ARG A 230 9.43 6.28 9.41
C ARG A 230 9.61 4.80 9.08
N LEU A 231 10.80 4.28 9.36
CA LEU A 231 11.19 2.90 9.06
C LEU A 231 11.87 2.28 10.27
N LEU A 232 11.43 1.08 10.64
CA LEU A 232 12.12 0.16 11.55
C LEU A 232 12.67 -1.03 10.77
N SER A 233 13.79 -1.56 11.22
CA SER A 233 14.43 -2.73 10.63
C SER A 233 14.77 -3.76 11.69
N LYS A 234 14.50 -5.05 11.40
CA LYS A 234 14.96 -6.17 12.23
C LYS A 234 16.48 -6.16 12.32
N ASP A 235 17.13 -6.14 11.17
CA ASP A 235 18.58 -6.19 11.05
C ASP A 235 19.19 -4.80 10.85
N LEU A 236 20.51 -4.71 11.00
CA LEU A 236 21.26 -3.53 10.57
C LEU A 236 21.19 -3.40 9.06
N ILE A 237 21.10 -2.16 8.60
CA ILE A 237 21.24 -1.86 7.18
C ILE A 237 22.72 -1.96 6.78
N PRO A 238 23.04 -2.40 5.55
CA PRO A 238 24.43 -2.44 5.09
C PRO A 238 25.14 -1.09 5.29
N GLY A 239 26.24 -1.10 6.05
CA GLY A 239 27.03 0.09 6.36
C GLY A 239 26.49 0.95 7.53
N GLU A 240 25.36 0.58 8.14
CA GLU A 240 24.78 1.28 9.28
C GLU A 240 25.39 0.78 10.61
N SER A 241 25.75 1.71 11.51
CA SER A 241 26.14 1.37 12.87
C SER A 241 24.91 1.20 13.78
N ALA A 242 25.04 0.46 14.89
CA ALA A 242 23.96 0.32 15.85
C ALA A 242 23.43 1.69 16.36
N VAL A 243 24.32 2.67 16.55
CA VAL A 243 23.94 4.03 16.96
C VAL A 243 23.14 4.73 15.85
N ALA A 244 23.57 4.62 14.59
CA ALA A 244 22.85 5.21 13.46
C ALA A 244 21.45 4.58 13.31
N LYS A 245 21.34 3.27 13.49
CA LYS A 245 20.05 2.57 13.54
C LYS A 245 19.16 3.15 14.64
N SER A 246 19.65 3.24 15.88
CA SER A 246 18.87 3.80 16.99
C SER A 246 18.36 5.21 16.69
N VAL A 247 19.20 6.09 16.12
CA VAL A 247 18.79 7.46 15.76
C VAL A 247 17.76 7.49 14.62
N ARG A 248 17.91 6.66 13.59
CA ARG A 248 16.94 6.55 12.49
C ARG A 248 15.57 6.10 13.00
N GLU A 249 15.56 5.20 13.96
CA GLU A 249 14.39 4.51 14.46
C GLU A 249 13.69 5.24 15.62
N GLN A 250 14.39 6.12 16.34
CA GLN A 250 13.95 6.77 17.61
C GLN A 250 12.56 7.44 17.59
N ASN A 251 12.06 7.81 16.41
CA ASN A 251 10.80 8.53 16.24
C ASN A 251 9.73 7.67 15.55
N PHE A 252 9.92 6.35 15.49
CA PHE A 252 8.89 5.47 14.99
C PHE A 252 7.70 5.43 15.97
N PRO A 253 6.45 5.50 15.48
CA PRO A 253 5.27 5.53 16.34
C PRO A 253 5.03 4.15 17.00
N ILE A 254 5.59 3.95 18.18
CA ILE A 254 5.54 2.68 18.93
C ILE A 254 4.13 2.17 19.21
N ASN A 255 3.14 3.07 19.26
CA ASN A 255 1.72 2.71 19.43
C ASN A 255 1.16 1.92 18.23
N LEU A 256 1.78 1.98 17.06
CA LEU A 256 1.42 1.11 15.94
C LEU A 256 1.92 -0.32 16.18
N LEU A 257 3.13 -0.48 16.73
CA LEU A 257 3.66 -1.80 17.08
C LEU A 257 2.91 -2.43 18.27
N ALA A 258 2.46 -1.61 19.22
CA ALA A 258 1.65 -2.09 20.35
C ALA A 258 0.40 -2.85 19.87
N GLN A 259 -0.26 -2.37 18.80
CA GLN A 259 -1.40 -3.09 18.20
C GLN A 259 -0.99 -4.43 17.61
N GLY A 260 0.23 -4.53 17.06
CA GLY A 260 0.81 -5.78 16.58
C GLY A 260 1.13 -6.78 17.70
N LEU A 261 1.49 -6.30 18.89
CA LEU A 261 1.74 -7.14 20.08
C LEU A 261 0.45 -7.76 20.64
N GLU A 262 -0.71 -7.21 20.30
CA GLU A 262 -2.02 -7.70 20.72
C GLU A 262 -2.70 -8.57 19.65
N VAL A 263 -2.01 -8.83 18.53
CA VAL A 263 -2.55 -9.63 17.41
C VAL A 263 -2.94 -11.02 17.87
N VAL A 264 -4.09 -11.49 17.39
CA VAL A 264 -4.44 -12.90 17.44
C VAL A 264 -4.80 -13.26 16.01
N LEU A 265 -3.93 -13.99 15.34
CA LEU A 265 -4.00 -14.29 13.90
C LEU A 265 -5.38 -14.89 13.53
N GLU A 266 -5.92 -15.75 14.39
CA GLU A 266 -7.22 -16.41 14.25
C GLU A 266 -8.40 -15.41 14.27
N ASN A 267 -8.20 -14.22 14.84
CA ASN A 267 -9.19 -13.15 14.85
C ASN A 267 -9.07 -12.22 13.63
N GLY A 268 -8.02 -12.38 12.82
CA GLY A 268 -7.80 -11.58 11.63
C GLY A 268 -8.93 -11.69 10.61
N MET A 269 -9.22 -10.58 9.93
CA MET A 269 -10.28 -10.49 8.92
C MET A 269 -9.74 -10.78 7.52
N ALA A 270 -10.53 -11.51 6.73
CA ALA A 270 -10.37 -11.63 5.29
C ALA A 270 -11.64 -11.11 4.58
N THR A 271 -11.49 -10.62 3.35
CA THR A 271 -12.66 -10.21 2.55
C THR A 271 -13.54 -11.42 2.23
N GLN A 272 -12.90 -12.55 1.92
CA GLN A 272 -13.54 -13.84 1.73
C GLN A 272 -13.24 -14.72 2.94
N GLU A 273 -14.28 -15.21 3.62
CA GLU A 273 -14.10 -16.02 4.83
C GLU A 273 -13.38 -17.35 4.53
N GLN A 274 -13.53 -17.87 3.31
CA GLN A 274 -12.83 -19.09 2.88
C GLN A 274 -11.30 -18.93 2.91
N ASP A 275 -10.78 -17.72 2.65
CA ASP A 275 -9.35 -17.42 2.73
C ASP A 275 -8.84 -17.66 4.15
N LYS A 276 -9.58 -17.17 5.14
CA LYS A 276 -9.25 -17.32 6.55
C LYS A 276 -9.17 -18.78 6.93
N GLU A 277 -10.17 -19.58 6.55
CA GLU A 277 -10.17 -21.02 6.79
C GLU A 277 -8.98 -21.72 6.11
N ALA A 278 -8.64 -21.33 4.87
CA ALA A 278 -7.53 -21.89 4.14
C ALA A 278 -6.18 -21.56 4.81
N ILE A 279 -6.00 -20.32 5.27
CA ILE A 279 -4.80 -19.87 5.98
C ILE A 279 -4.63 -20.64 7.28
N LEU A 280 -5.69 -20.75 8.09
CA LEU A 280 -5.63 -21.50 9.35
C LEU A 280 -5.31 -22.97 9.11
N LYS A 281 -5.91 -23.59 8.07
CA LYS A 281 -5.56 -24.96 7.66
C LYS A 281 -4.10 -25.09 7.22
N ALA A 282 -3.56 -24.09 6.51
CA ALA A 282 -2.17 -24.10 6.08
C ALA A 282 -1.22 -24.03 7.29
N ILE A 283 -1.47 -23.13 8.25
CA ILE A 283 -0.70 -23.01 9.49
C ILE A 283 -0.79 -24.31 10.30
N ALA A 284 -1.99 -24.87 10.47
CA ALA A 284 -2.20 -26.12 11.19
C ALA A 284 -1.47 -27.31 10.55
N ALA A 285 -1.28 -27.30 9.22
CA ALA A 285 -0.61 -28.37 8.48
C ALA A 285 0.93 -28.25 8.46
N GLU A 286 1.52 -27.14 8.91
CA GLU A 286 2.97 -26.99 8.98
C GLU A 286 3.61 -28.04 9.89
N LYS A 287 4.60 -28.75 9.36
CA LYS A 287 5.35 -29.74 10.14
C LYS A 287 6.42 -29.02 10.95
N PHE A 288 6.31 -29.11 12.27
CA PHE A 288 7.32 -28.60 13.18
C PHE A 288 7.70 -29.69 14.16
N GLU A 289 8.98 -30.03 14.22
CA GLU A 289 9.49 -30.93 15.25
C GLU A 289 9.99 -30.10 16.43
N PRO A 290 9.33 -30.18 17.60
CA PRO A 290 9.82 -29.47 18.78
C PRO A 290 11.19 -30.03 19.18
N GLY A 291 12.09 -29.13 19.61
CA GLY A 291 13.38 -29.53 20.15
C GLY A 291 13.23 -30.49 21.35
N PRO A 292 14.26 -31.30 21.65
CA PRO A 292 14.19 -32.31 22.71
C PRO A 292 13.71 -31.72 24.05
N GLY A 293 12.68 -32.33 24.64
CA GLY A 293 12.12 -31.94 25.94
C GLY A 293 11.23 -30.69 25.94
N LYS A 294 10.90 -30.11 24.77
CA LYS A 294 9.93 -29.02 24.66
C LYS A 294 8.51 -29.56 24.45
N PRO A 295 7.49 -28.96 25.08
CA PRO A 295 6.10 -29.36 24.86
C PRO A 295 5.68 -29.11 23.41
N GLU A 296 4.81 -29.96 22.90
CA GLU A 296 4.10 -29.70 21.65
C GLU A 296 3.09 -28.57 21.88
N VAL A 297 3.12 -27.56 21.01
CA VAL A 297 2.27 -26.37 21.07
C VAL A 297 1.51 -26.30 19.75
N PRO A 298 0.19 -26.01 19.75
CA PRO A 298 -0.57 -25.79 18.52
C PRO A 298 0.11 -24.79 17.60
N ASN A 299 0.08 -25.03 16.29
CA ASN A 299 0.80 -24.21 15.32
C ASN A 299 0.29 -22.76 15.29
N GLU A 300 -0.99 -22.54 15.53
CA GLU A 300 -1.62 -21.23 15.59
C GLU A 300 -1.10 -20.43 16.81
N LEU A 301 -1.01 -21.07 17.97
CA LEU A 301 -0.42 -20.46 19.16
C LEU A 301 1.07 -20.16 18.93
N ARG A 302 1.80 -21.05 18.26
CA ARG A 302 3.18 -20.78 17.86
C ARG A 302 3.27 -19.58 16.92
N ALA A 303 2.38 -19.48 15.93
CA ALA A 303 2.37 -18.36 15.00
C ALA A 303 2.17 -17.03 15.73
N ASN A 304 1.19 -16.96 16.64
CA ASN A 304 0.99 -15.78 17.49
C ASN A 304 2.23 -15.46 18.34
N MET A 305 2.81 -16.44 19.03
CA MET A 305 4.02 -16.24 19.83
C MET A 305 5.21 -15.75 18.98
N THR A 306 5.37 -16.25 17.76
CA THR A 306 6.39 -15.81 16.81
C THR A 306 6.19 -14.35 16.38
N LEU A 307 4.96 -13.98 16.04
CA LEU A 307 4.60 -12.61 15.69
C LEU A 307 4.87 -11.66 16.87
N HIS A 308 4.35 -11.98 18.05
CA HIS A 308 4.51 -11.15 19.26
C HIS A 308 5.96 -10.99 19.66
N SER A 309 6.72 -12.09 19.73
CA SER A 309 8.13 -12.04 20.14
C SER A 309 8.97 -11.22 19.15
N THR A 310 8.74 -11.37 17.85
CA THR A 310 9.46 -10.60 16.82
C THR A 310 9.13 -9.11 16.92
N LEU A 311 7.86 -8.76 17.04
CA LEU A 311 7.44 -7.36 17.19
C LEU A 311 7.92 -6.75 18.51
N ALA A 312 7.99 -7.54 19.59
CA ALA A 312 8.50 -7.08 20.87
C ALA A 312 10.00 -6.77 20.80
N ILE A 313 10.78 -7.61 20.11
CA ILE A 313 12.21 -7.36 19.87
C ILE A 313 12.42 -6.09 19.05
N LEU A 314 11.60 -5.86 18.01
CA LEU A 314 11.63 -4.64 17.20
C LEU A 314 11.25 -3.39 17.99
N ALA A 315 10.27 -3.51 18.89
CA ALA A 315 9.78 -2.42 19.72
C ALA A 315 10.75 -2.06 20.86
N TRP A 316 11.52 -3.03 21.37
CA TRP A 316 12.31 -2.90 22.59
C TRP A 316 13.24 -1.68 22.63
N PRO A 317 14.04 -1.38 21.58
CA PRO A 317 14.93 -0.22 21.60
C PRO A 317 14.19 1.13 21.69
N GLN A 318 12.90 1.16 21.34
CA GLN A 318 12.06 2.35 21.33
C GLN A 318 11.26 2.53 22.64
N ALA A 319 11.28 1.52 23.52
CA ALA A 319 10.54 1.53 24.78
C ALA A 319 11.32 2.14 25.95
N GLN A 320 12.55 2.61 25.71
CA GLN A 320 13.45 3.21 26.71
C GLN A 320 13.34 4.72 26.80
#